data_AF-K0EFW1-F1
#
_entry.id   AF-K0EFW1-F1
#
_cell.length_a   1.000
_cell.length_b   1.000
_cell.length_c   1.000
_cell.angle_alpha   90.00
_cell.angle_beta   90.00
_cell.angle_gamma   90.00
#
_symmetry.space_group_name_H-M   'P 1'
#
loop_
_entity.id
_entity.type
_entity.pdbx_description
1 polymer ?
#
loop_
_entity_poly.entity_id
_entity_poly.type
_entity_poly.pdbx_seq_one_letter_code
_entity_poly.pdbx_strand_id
1 'polypeptide(L)'
;MAEAEPGTRTTEPGGVVATVAGVLALCTALFELWGERAVWNALRHQPPHIDKSLAAFSIVGGLLAALGLGYGAVLLLRRNETGRYLLIVTSGVLTVTALAALVVSLTGYQPDYGIDWMPEESRVLETVNGLFGGLIGSLTALLHREWLAALASAVFPLAVFILASSRYTARWLEYVPSRHRVQRIDYDTLDA
;
A
#
# COMPACT_ATOMS: atom_id res chain seq x y z
N MET A 1 -28.72 -30.98 29.36
CA MET A 1 -27.90 -31.22 28.16
C MET A 1 -27.91 -29.94 27.34
N ALA A 2 -26.91 -29.07 27.54
CA ALA A 2 -26.75 -27.89 26.69
C ALA A 2 -25.57 -28.21 25.77
N GLU A 3 -25.89 -28.44 24.49
CA GLU A 3 -24.91 -28.47 23.42
C GLU A 3 -24.18 -27.12 23.43
N ALA A 4 -22.91 -27.12 23.84
CA ALA A 4 -22.07 -25.95 23.64
C ALA A 4 -21.93 -25.78 22.12
N GLU A 5 -22.57 -24.73 21.60
CA GLU A 5 -22.67 -24.40 20.19
C GLU A 5 -21.30 -24.50 19.47
N PRO A 6 -21.31 -24.92 18.19
CA PRO A 6 -20.10 -25.14 17.42
C PRO A 6 -19.29 -23.85 17.40
N GLY A 7 -18.11 -23.91 18.01
CA GLY A 7 -17.21 -22.79 18.21
C GLY A 7 -17.23 -21.86 17.00
N THR A 8 -17.90 -20.72 17.18
CA THR A 8 -17.66 -19.53 16.39
C THR A 8 -16.15 -19.34 16.48
N ARG A 9 -15.46 -19.69 15.39
CA ARG A 9 -14.06 -19.33 15.19
C ARG A 9 -14.07 -17.81 15.23
N THR A 10 -13.98 -17.23 16.41
CA THR A 10 -13.75 -15.82 16.58
C THR A 10 -12.45 -15.59 15.85
N THR A 11 -12.55 -15.04 14.64
CA THR A 11 -11.41 -14.60 13.87
C THR A 11 -10.64 -13.68 14.80
N GLU A 12 -9.53 -14.17 15.34
CA GLU A 12 -8.80 -13.44 16.36
C GLU A 12 -8.49 -12.03 15.81
N PRO A 13 -8.55 -10.98 16.66
CA PRO A 13 -8.45 -9.60 16.21
C PRO A 13 -7.24 -9.33 15.30
N GLY A 14 -6.13 -10.04 15.52
CA GLY A 14 -4.93 -9.97 14.69
C GLY A 14 -5.15 -10.37 13.23
N GLY A 15 -5.96 -11.39 12.97
CA GLY A 15 -6.21 -11.87 11.61
C GLY A 15 -7.00 -10.89 10.77
N VAL A 16 -7.93 -10.16 11.37
CA VAL A 16 -8.68 -9.11 10.67
C VAL A 16 -7.73 -7.98 10.27
N VAL A 17 -6.91 -7.49 11.20
CA VAL A 17 -5.96 -6.39 10.92
C VAL A 17 -4.95 -6.77 9.83
N ALA A 18 -4.37 -7.97 9.90
CA ALA A 18 -3.45 -8.45 8.88
C ALA A 18 -4.11 -8.61 7.50
N THR A 19 -5.35 -9.10 7.47
CA THR A 19 -6.12 -9.24 6.22
C THR A 19 -6.41 -7.87 5.61
N VAL A 20 -6.85 -6.90 6.41
CA VAL A 20 -7.10 -5.54 5.95
C VAL A 20 -5.81 -4.88 5.46
N ALA A 21 -4.69 -5.05 6.17
CA ALA A 21 -3.38 -4.56 5.71
C ALA A 21 -3.00 -5.14 4.35
N GLY A 22 -3.17 -6.46 4.16
CA GLY A 22 -2.89 -7.14 2.90
C GLY A 22 -3.81 -6.67 1.76
N VAL A 23 -5.11 -6.53 2.01
CA VAL A 23 -6.08 -6.05 1.01
C VAL A 23 -5.78 -4.60 0.61
N LEU A 24 -5.54 -3.72 1.59
CA LEU A 24 -5.17 -2.33 1.31
C LEU A 24 -3.86 -2.26 0.52
N ALA A 25 -2.85 -3.07 0.87
CA ALA A 25 -1.61 -3.13 0.12
C ALA A 25 -1.80 -3.58 -1.34
N LEU A 26 -2.70 -4.54 -1.59
CA LEU A 26 -3.06 -4.94 -2.96
C LEU A 26 -3.77 -3.80 -3.71
N CYS A 27 -4.69 -3.08 -3.05
CA CYS A 27 -5.33 -1.91 -3.64
C CYS A 27 -4.30 -0.82 -3.97
N THR A 28 -3.40 -0.50 -3.03
CA THR A 28 -2.32 0.47 -3.25
C THR A 28 -1.41 0.04 -4.39
N ALA A 29 -1.07 -1.24 -4.49
CA ALA A 29 -0.29 -1.76 -5.63
C ALA A 29 -1.00 -1.56 -6.98
N LEU A 30 -2.33 -1.72 -7.03
CA LEU A 30 -3.10 -1.43 -8.24
C LEU A 30 -3.14 0.07 -8.56
N PHE A 31 -3.16 0.94 -7.54
CA PHE A 31 -3.09 2.38 -7.70
C PHE A 31 -1.73 2.85 -8.23
N GLU A 32 -0.63 2.22 -7.82
CA GLU A 32 0.70 2.45 -8.43
C GLU A 32 0.68 2.18 -9.94
N LEU A 33 0.16 1.01 -10.34
CA LEU A 33 0.03 0.65 -11.76
C LEU A 33 -0.92 1.57 -12.53
N TRP A 34 -1.98 2.07 -11.87
CA TRP A 34 -2.89 3.04 -12.45
C TRP A 34 -2.19 4.38 -12.74
N GLY A 35 -1.41 4.89 -11.77
CA GLY A 35 -0.60 6.09 -11.94
C GLY A 35 0.41 5.96 -13.09
N GLU A 36 1.12 4.84 -13.16
CA GLU A 36 2.06 4.57 -14.26
C GLU A 36 1.38 4.59 -15.63
N ARG A 37 0.17 4.01 -15.73
CA ARG A 37 -0.61 4.03 -16.96
C ARG A 37 -0.91 5.46 -17.41
N ALA A 38 -1.15 6.39 -16.49
CA ALA A 38 -1.38 7.80 -16.82
C ALA A 38 -0.14 8.43 -17.46
N VAL A 39 1.04 8.27 -16.86
CA VAL A 39 2.32 8.76 -17.41
C VAL A 39 2.63 8.11 -18.76
N TRP A 40 2.43 6.79 -18.88
CA TRP A 40 2.64 6.08 -20.13
C TRP A 40 1.70 6.55 -21.25
N ASN A 41 0.45 6.89 -20.92
CA ASN A 41 -0.48 7.46 -21.89
C ASN A 41 -0.07 8.88 -22.29
N ALA A 42 0.40 9.68 -21.33
CA ALA A 42 0.90 11.02 -21.57
C ALA A 42 2.12 11.00 -22.51
N LEU A 43 3.12 10.15 -22.24
CA LEU A 43 4.29 9.96 -23.11
C LEU A 43 3.95 9.55 -24.55
N ARG A 44 2.83 8.85 -24.77
CA ARG A 44 2.40 8.40 -26.11
C ARG A 44 1.61 9.43 -26.90
N HIS A 45 0.78 10.24 -26.25
CA HIS A 45 -0.20 11.09 -26.92
C HIS A 45 0.05 12.59 -26.73
N GLN A 46 0.86 12.99 -25.76
CA GLN A 46 1.15 14.40 -25.49
C GLN A 46 2.43 14.85 -26.22
N PRO A 47 2.47 16.12 -26.65
CA PRO A 47 3.65 16.72 -27.28
C PRO A 47 4.89 16.67 -26.36
N PRO A 48 6.11 16.81 -26.90
CA PRO A 48 7.37 16.28 -26.34
C PRO A 48 7.92 16.95 -25.07
N HIS A 49 7.10 17.68 -24.32
CA HIS A 49 7.56 18.49 -23.20
C HIS A 49 7.79 17.67 -21.92
N ILE A 50 7.11 16.54 -21.69
CA ILE A 50 7.31 15.77 -20.45
C ILE A 50 8.78 15.36 -20.27
N ASP A 51 9.35 15.67 -19.10
CA ASP A 51 10.70 15.22 -18.72
C ASP A 51 10.76 13.69 -18.70
N LYS A 52 11.43 13.14 -19.72
CA LYS A 52 11.56 11.71 -19.94
C LYS A 52 12.34 11.01 -18.82
N SER A 53 13.28 11.70 -18.19
CA SER A 53 14.09 11.12 -17.13
C SER A 53 13.24 10.91 -15.89
N LEU A 54 12.51 11.96 -15.48
CA LEU A 54 11.57 11.88 -14.36
C LEU A 54 10.46 10.87 -14.63
N ALA A 55 9.92 10.84 -15.86
CA ALA A 55 8.93 9.85 -16.26
C ALA A 55 9.47 8.41 -16.17
N ALA A 56 10.70 8.16 -16.64
CA ALA A 56 11.32 6.84 -16.53
C ALA A 56 11.57 6.43 -15.08
N PHE A 57 12.13 7.32 -14.25
CA PHE A 57 12.37 7.04 -12.83
C PHE A 57 11.08 6.79 -12.06
N SER A 58 10.04 7.56 -12.34
CA SER A 58 8.74 7.42 -11.68
C SER A 58 8.01 6.13 -12.10
N ILE A 59 8.11 5.72 -13.37
CA ILE A 59 7.59 4.41 -13.83
C ILE A 59 8.32 3.26 -13.14
N VAL A 60 9.66 3.28 -13.13
CA VAL A 60 10.44 2.22 -12.46
C VAL A 60 10.17 2.20 -10.96
N GLY A 61 10.09 3.37 -10.32
CA GLY A 61 9.78 3.51 -8.91
C GLY A 61 8.37 3.00 -8.55
N GLY A 62 7.37 3.36 -9.36
CA GLY A 62 6.00 2.86 -9.24
C GLY A 62 5.95 1.35 -9.38
N LEU A 63 6.70 0.80 -10.34
CA LEU A 63 6.64 -0.64 -10.64
C LEU A 63 7.27 -1.43 -9.49
N LEU A 64 8.39 -0.96 -8.96
CA LEU A 64 9.01 -1.52 -7.77
C LEU A 64 8.11 -1.42 -6.54
N ALA A 65 7.38 -0.30 -6.38
CA ALA A 65 6.42 -0.14 -5.30
C ALA A 65 5.22 -1.10 -5.45
N ALA A 66 4.66 -1.23 -6.65
CA ALA A 66 3.58 -2.15 -6.97
C ALA A 66 3.98 -3.61 -6.70
N LEU A 67 5.17 -4.01 -7.15
CA LEU A 67 5.72 -5.35 -6.89
C LEU A 67 6.00 -5.56 -5.40
N GLY A 68 6.60 -4.59 -4.72
CA GLY A 68 6.90 -4.67 -3.28
C GLY A 68 5.63 -4.81 -2.43
N LEU A 69 4.62 -3.99 -2.71
CA LEU A 69 3.32 -4.05 -2.03
C LEU A 69 2.55 -5.32 -2.39
N GLY A 70 2.46 -5.67 -3.67
CA GLY A 70 1.73 -6.85 -4.13
C GLY A 70 2.33 -8.15 -3.60
N TYR A 71 3.66 -8.31 -3.75
CA TYR A 71 4.36 -9.48 -3.23
C TYR A 71 4.37 -9.52 -1.70
N GLY A 72 4.59 -8.36 -1.06
CA GLY A 72 4.50 -8.23 0.40
C GLY A 72 3.13 -8.63 0.94
N ALA A 73 2.05 -8.23 0.27
CA ALA A 73 0.68 -8.61 0.63
C ALA A 73 0.44 -10.12 0.49
N VAL A 74 0.85 -10.72 -0.63
CA VAL A 74 0.74 -12.17 -0.84
C VAL A 74 1.51 -12.94 0.22
N LEU A 75 2.74 -12.52 0.53
CA LEU A 75 3.55 -13.14 1.59
C LEU A 75 2.91 -12.95 2.97
N LEU A 76 2.40 -11.75 3.27
CA LEU A 76 1.70 -11.50 4.53
C LEU A 76 0.51 -12.45 4.66
N LEU A 77 -0.37 -12.53 3.65
CA LEU A 77 -1.56 -13.40 3.68
C LEU A 77 -1.21 -14.89 3.78
N ARG A 78 -0.02 -15.29 3.34
CA ARG A 78 0.56 -16.64 3.54
C ARG A 78 1.20 -16.85 4.92
N ARG A 79 1.02 -15.89 5.83
CA ARG A 79 1.63 -15.82 7.17
C ARG A 79 3.15 -15.80 7.17
N ASN A 80 3.76 -15.16 6.16
CA ASN A 80 5.20 -14.96 6.13
C ASN A 80 5.57 -13.56 6.66
N GLU A 81 6.39 -13.54 7.70
CA GLU A 81 6.91 -12.33 8.35
C GLU A 81 7.66 -11.40 7.39
N THR A 82 8.35 -11.95 6.38
CA THR A 82 8.99 -11.15 5.33
C THR A 82 8.00 -10.26 4.59
N GLY A 83 6.76 -10.73 4.40
CA GLY A 83 5.69 -9.94 3.78
C GLY A 83 5.36 -8.69 4.59
N ARG A 84 5.28 -8.82 5.93
CA ARG A 84 5.04 -7.69 6.84
C ARG A 84 6.13 -6.62 6.70
N TYR A 85 7.39 -7.02 6.74
CA TYR A 85 8.51 -6.08 6.61
C TYR A 85 8.56 -5.39 5.24
N LEU A 86 8.31 -6.13 4.15
CA LEU A 86 8.21 -5.52 2.81
C LEU A 86 7.13 -4.44 2.77
N LEU A 87 5.94 -4.73 3.30
CA LEU A 87 4.87 -3.73 3.37
C LEU A 87 5.28 -2.51 4.18
N ILE A 88 5.87 -2.69 5.37
CA ILE A 88 6.33 -1.57 6.22
C ILE A 88 7.34 -0.70 5.46
N VAL A 89 8.35 -1.32 4.83
CA VAL A 89 9.40 -0.55 4.13
C VAL A 89 8.82 0.15 2.90
N THR A 90 8.12 -0.56 2.02
CA THR A 90 7.60 0.03 0.78
C THR A 90 6.56 1.10 1.05
N SER A 91 5.58 0.83 1.92
CA SER A 91 4.57 1.83 2.29
C SER A 91 5.15 3.00 3.08
N GLY A 92 6.20 2.76 3.89
CA GLY A 92 6.94 3.80 4.59
C GLY A 92 7.64 4.76 3.63
N VAL A 93 8.33 4.24 2.61
CA VAL A 93 8.97 5.06 1.56
C VAL A 93 7.93 5.90 0.84
N LEU A 94 6.82 5.31 0.38
CA LEU A 94 5.74 6.04 -0.29
C LEU A 94 5.12 7.13 0.60
N THR A 95 4.94 6.83 1.89
CA THR A 95 4.44 7.79 2.88
C THR A 95 5.40 8.97 3.01
N VAL A 96 6.71 8.71 3.12
CA VAL A 96 7.73 9.77 3.20
C VAL A 96 7.74 10.62 1.93
N THR A 97 7.59 10.01 0.75
CA THR A 97 7.49 10.76 -0.51
C THR A 97 6.25 11.67 -0.54
N ALA A 98 5.08 11.18 -0.12
CA ALA A 98 3.86 11.98 -0.03
C ALA A 98 3.99 13.11 1.01
N LEU A 99 4.63 12.85 2.15
CA LEU A 99 4.91 13.89 3.16
C LEU A 99 5.90 14.93 2.64
N ALA A 100 6.92 14.54 1.87
CA ALA A 100 7.83 15.48 1.24
C ALA A 100 7.10 16.38 0.23
N ALA A 101 6.19 15.79 -0.59
CA ALA A 101 5.31 16.55 -1.48
C ALA A 101 4.45 17.56 -0.71
N LEU A 102 3.88 17.13 0.43
CA LEU A 102 3.08 18.00 1.28
C LEU A 102 3.92 19.16 1.83
N VAL A 103 5.12 18.91 2.35
CA VAL A 103 6.03 19.96 2.85
C VAL A 103 6.41 20.95 1.75
N VAL A 104 6.73 20.47 0.54
CA VAL A 104 7.06 21.33 -0.60
C VAL A 104 5.86 22.20 -1.00
N SER A 105 4.67 21.61 -1.09
CA SER A 105 3.44 22.33 -1.44
C SER A 105 3.07 23.41 -0.40
N LEU A 106 3.32 23.17 0.89
CA LEU A 106 3.02 24.11 1.97
C LEU A 106 4.08 25.22 2.09
N THR A 107 5.34 24.94 1.75
CA THR A 107 6.41 25.96 1.77
C THR A 107 6.43 26.82 0.51
N GLY A 108 5.75 26.40 -0.56
CA GLY A 108 5.75 27.10 -1.83
C GLY A 108 7.08 27.03 -2.57
N TYR A 109 7.97 26.08 -2.20
CA TYR A 109 9.24 25.88 -2.88
C TYR A 109 9.01 25.60 -4.37
N GLN A 110 9.74 26.30 -5.22
CA GLN A 110 9.67 26.18 -6.68
C GLN A 110 11.04 25.72 -7.17
N PRO A 111 11.15 24.54 -7.81
CA PRO A 111 12.38 24.13 -8.44
C PRO A 111 12.72 25.12 -9.57
N ASP A 112 13.93 25.68 -9.57
CA ASP A 112 14.39 26.56 -10.65
C ASP A 112 14.54 25.83 -11.99
N TYR A 113 14.66 24.49 -11.93
CA TYR A 113 14.62 23.63 -13.10
C TYR A 113 13.16 23.52 -13.54
N GLY A 114 12.80 24.08 -14.69
CA GLY A 114 11.48 23.95 -15.29
C GLY A 114 11.21 22.50 -15.68
N ILE A 115 10.75 21.70 -14.72
CA ILE A 115 10.32 20.32 -14.93
C ILE A 115 8.97 20.39 -15.63
N ASP A 116 8.99 20.13 -16.94
CA ASP A 116 7.78 19.93 -17.71
C ASP A 116 7.17 18.57 -17.31
N TRP A 117 6.06 18.62 -16.60
CA TRP A 117 5.32 17.45 -16.14
C TRP A 117 3.96 17.33 -16.82
N MET A 118 3.14 16.37 -16.39
CA MET A 118 1.75 16.24 -16.84
C MET A 118 1.00 17.57 -16.67
N PRO A 119 0.01 17.86 -17.51
CA PRO A 119 -0.73 19.12 -17.41
C PRO A 119 -1.48 19.22 -16.07
N GLU A 120 -1.52 20.42 -15.49
CA GLU A 120 -2.34 20.72 -14.32
C GLU A 120 -3.83 20.49 -14.64
N GLU A 121 -4.51 19.79 -13.74
CA GLU A 121 -5.94 19.55 -13.80
C GLU A 121 -6.70 20.40 -12.78
N SER A 122 -8.03 20.29 -12.77
CA SER A 122 -8.82 20.90 -11.68
C SER A 122 -8.40 20.32 -10.32
N ARG A 123 -8.40 21.13 -9.25
CA ARG A 123 -8.04 20.69 -7.88
C ARG A 123 -8.72 19.39 -7.43
N VAL A 124 -9.97 19.17 -7.83
CA VAL A 124 -10.70 17.94 -7.50
C VAL A 124 -10.05 16.73 -8.17
N LEU A 125 -9.74 16.83 -9.47
CA LEU A 125 -9.08 15.76 -10.20
C LEU A 125 -7.65 15.54 -9.72
N GLU A 126 -6.90 16.60 -9.43
CA GLU A 126 -5.58 16.53 -8.79
C GLU A 126 -5.64 15.75 -7.47
N THR A 127 -6.66 16.02 -6.64
CA THR A 127 -6.84 15.33 -5.36
C THR A 127 -7.17 13.85 -5.56
N VAL A 128 -8.04 13.53 -6.52
CA VAL A 128 -8.40 12.15 -6.88
C VAL A 128 -7.19 11.40 -7.44
N ASN A 129 -6.40 12.04 -8.29
CA ASN A 129 -5.16 11.49 -8.84
C ASN A 129 -4.08 11.34 -7.76
N GLY A 130 -4.00 12.26 -6.80
CA GLY A 130 -3.17 12.11 -5.61
C GLY A 130 -3.55 10.84 -4.84
N LEU A 131 -4.84 10.65 -4.58
CA LEU A 131 -5.35 9.51 -3.81
C LEU A 131 -5.15 8.15 -4.48
N PHE A 132 -5.39 8.07 -5.80
CA PHE A 132 -5.42 6.80 -6.55
C PHE A 132 -4.29 6.61 -7.56
N GLY A 133 -3.39 7.59 -7.70
CA GLY A 133 -2.27 7.54 -8.64
C GLY A 133 -0.97 7.04 -8.02
N GLY A 134 -0.97 6.61 -6.76
CA GLY A 134 0.23 6.08 -6.09
C GLY A 134 1.39 7.08 -6.06
N LEU A 135 2.59 6.61 -6.37
CA LEU A 135 3.81 7.41 -6.48
C LEU A 135 3.64 8.53 -7.52
N ILE A 136 3.02 8.25 -8.67
CA ILE A 136 2.77 9.26 -9.70
C ILE A 136 1.87 10.36 -9.17
N GLY A 137 0.81 10.00 -8.44
CA GLY A 137 -0.07 10.96 -7.78
C GLY A 137 0.70 11.85 -6.79
N SER A 138 1.60 11.27 -6.00
CA SER A 138 2.44 12.02 -5.06
C SER A 138 3.43 12.96 -5.75
N LEU A 139 4.07 12.51 -6.85
CA LEU A 139 4.98 13.33 -7.65
C LEU A 139 4.23 14.46 -8.36
N THR A 140 3.05 14.18 -8.89
CA THR A 140 2.20 15.19 -9.53
C THR A 140 1.77 16.25 -8.52
N ALA A 141 1.33 15.84 -7.33
CA ALA A 141 1.01 16.76 -6.25
C ALA A 141 2.22 17.61 -5.80
N LEU A 142 3.42 17.02 -5.79
CA LEU A 142 4.67 17.73 -5.49
C LEU A 142 4.97 18.82 -6.54
N LEU A 143 4.83 18.48 -7.82
CA LEU A 143 5.17 19.37 -8.94
C LEU A 143 4.12 20.46 -9.17
N HIS A 144 2.84 20.11 -9.06
CA HIS A 144 1.72 21.06 -9.14
C HIS A 144 1.52 21.84 -7.83
N ARG A 145 2.24 21.46 -6.76
CA ARG A 145 2.20 22.09 -5.43
C ARG A 145 0.79 22.14 -4.83
N GLU A 146 -0.01 21.11 -5.11
CA GLU A 146 -1.37 20.98 -4.62
C GLU A 146 -1.36 20.22 -3.28
N TRP A 147 -1.40 20.96 -2.18
CA TRP A 147 -1.28 20.39 -0.82
C TRP A 147 -2.36 19.35 -0.50
N LEU A 148 -3.58 19.53 -1.03
CA LEU A 148 -4.68 18.61 -0.80
C LEU A 148 -4.44 17.27 -1.51
N ALA A 149 -3.88 17.30 -2.72
CA ALA A 149 -3.48 16.12 -3.46
C ALA A 149 -2.31 15.40 -2.77
N ALA A 150 -1.34 16.14 -2.22
CA ALA A 150 -0.22 15.57 -1.48
C ALA A 150 -0.67 14.92 -0.16
N LEU A 151 -1.65 15.53 0.53
CA LEU A 151 -2.27 14.94 1.70
C LEU A 151 -3.05 13.67 1.34
N ALA A 152 -3.81 13.71 0.25
CA ALA A 152 -4.60 12.57 -0.23
C ALA A 152 -3.71 11.39 -0.65
N SER A 153 -2.56 11.65 -1.27
CA SER A 153 -1.64 10.61 -1.72
C SER A 153 -0.97 9.85 -0.57
N ALA A 154 -0.91 10.45 0.63
CA ALA A 154 -0.39 9.79 1.82
C ALA A 154 -1.37 8.76 2.41
N VAL A 155 -2.68 8.83 2.12
CA VAL A 155 -3.73 8.08 2.85
C VAL A 155 -3.52 6.57 2.80
N PHE A 156 -3.42 6.01 1.61
CA PHE A 156 -3.25 4.57 1.41
C PHE A 156 -1.89 4.03 1.90
N PRO A 157 -0.74 4.61 1.51
CA PRO A 157 0.54 4.12 2.01
C PRO A 157 0.65 4.27 3.53
N LEU A 158 0.17 5.36 4.13
CA LEU A 158 0.19 5.53 5.57
C LEU A 158 -0.71 4.50 6.28
N ALA A 159 -1.89 4.22 5.75
CA ALA A 159 -2.78 3.20 6.30
C ALA A 159 -2.15 1.81 6.28
N VAL A 160 -1.52 1.43 5.15
CA VAL A 160 -0.78 0.16 5.03
C VAL A 160 0.37 0.14 6.04
N PHE A 161 1.14 1.22 6.15
CA PHE A 161 2.26 1.33 7.07
C PHE A 161 1.83 1.11 8.52
N ILE A 162 0.77 1.80 8.96
CA ILE A 162 0.25 1.71 10.33
C ILE A 162 -0.25 0.28 10.62
N LEU A 163 -1.03 -0.30 9.72
CA LEU A 163 -1.62 -1.62 9.94
C LEU A 163 -0.57 -2.75 9.88
N ALA A 164 0.35 -2.69 8.93
CA ALA A 164 1.46 -3.65 8.82
C ALA A 164 2.43 -3.55 10.01
N SER A 165 2.69 -2.34 10.51
CA SER A 165 3.52 -2.10 11.69
C SER A 165 2.84 -2.47 13.01
N SER A 166 1.53 -2.72 13.01
CA SER A 166 0.79 -2.98 14.24
C SER A 166 1.17 -4.31 14.89
N ARG A 167 1.10 -4.35 16.24
CA ARG A 167 1.32 -5.59 17.02
C ARG A 167 0.28 -6.67 16.71
N TYR A 168 -0.90 -6.28 16.25
CA TYR A 168 -1.96 -7.21 15.88
C TYR A 168 -1.57 -8.05 14.67
N THR A 169 -0.97 -7.42 13.65
CA THR A 169 -0.42 -8.11 12.48
C THR A 169 0.72 -9.05 12.86
N ALA A 170 1.62 -8.62 13.75
CA ALA A 170 2.71 -9.46 14.26
C ALA A 170 2.19 -10.71 15.01
N ARG A 171 1.23 -10.54 15.93
CA ARG A 171 0.62 -11.67 16.68
C ARG A 171 -0.05 -12.68 15.76
N TRP A 172 -0.68 -12.23 14.68
CA TRP A 172 -1.31 -13.13 13.72
C TRP A 172 -0.30 -14.01 12.97
N LEU A 173 0.93 -13.52 12.77
CA LEU A 173 2.03 -14.27 12.15
C LEU A 173 2.62 -15.30 13.11
N GLU A 174 2.70 -14.96 14.39
CA GLU A 174 3.17 -15.87 15.45
C GLU A 174 2.17 -16.97 15.79
N TYR A 175 0.88 -16.80 15.46
CA TYR A 175 -0.16 -17.74 15.83
C TYR A 175 0.01 -19.11 15.15
N VAL A 176 0.41 -20.09 15.94
CA VAL A 176 0.38 -21.51 15.58
C VAL A 176 -0.91 -22.13 16.15
N PRO A 177 -1.86 -22.57 15.32
CA PRO A 177 -3.06 -23.25 15.82
C PRO A 177 -2.64 -24.49 16.60
N SER A 178 -3.20 -24.65 17.81
CA SER A 178 -2.92 -25.81 18.64
C SER A 178 -3.35 -27.08 17.90
N ARG A 179 -2.39 -27.94 17.52
CA ARG A 179 -2.65 -29.26 16.90
C ARG A 179 -3.39 -30.25 17.82
N HIS A 180 -3.92 -29.80 18.95
CA HIS A 180 -4.28 -30.65 20.09
C HIS A 180 -5.64 -31.36 19.99
N ARG A 181 -6.42 -31.21 18.91
CA ARG A 181 -7.72 -31.91 18.82
C ARG A 181 -7.70 -33.23 18.05
N VAL A 182 -6.75 -33.45 17.13
CA VAL A 182 -6.72 -34.72 16.38
C VAL A 182 -6.09 -35.84 17.20
N GLN A 183 -5.03 -35.53 17.96
CA GLN A 183 -4.29 -36.58 18.67
C GLN A 183 -5.03 -37.16 19.90
N ARG A 184 -6.01 -36.44 20.47
CA ARG A 184 -6.75 -36.96 21.63
C ARG A 184 -7.82 -37.98 21.24
N ILE A 185 -8.34 -37.94 20.02
CA ILE A 185 -9.36 -38.90 19.58
C ILE A 185 -8.72 -40.27 19.31
N ASP A 186 -7.49 -40.33 18.77
CA ASP A 186 -6.86 -41.61 18.44
C ASP A 186 -6.53 -42.47 19.65
N TYR A 187 -6.19 -41.89 20.81
CA TYR A 187 -5.89 -42.70 22.00
C TYR A 187 -7.15 -43.24 22.68
N ASP A 188 -8.25 -42.48 22.70
CA ASP A 188 -9.49 -42.94 23.33
C ASP A 188 -10.14 -44.11 22.54
N THR A 189 -9.79 -44.30 21.26
CA THR A 189 -10.24 -45.46 20.46
C THR A 189 -9.31 -46.67 20.51
N LEU A 190 -8.12 -46.57 21.10
CA LEU A 190 -7.20 -47.71 21.21
C LEU A 190 -7.31 -48.45 22.55
N ASP A 191 -7.98 -47.86 23.55
CA ASP A 191 -8.15 -48.45 24.89
C ASP A 191 -9.54 -49.11 25.10
N ALA A 192 -10.32 -49.31 24.03
CA ALA A 192 -11.61 -50.01 24.07
C ALA A 192 -11.52 -51.41 23.43
#